data_AF-A0A2D7CPT9-F1
#
_entry.id   AF-A0A2D7CPT9-F1
#
_cell.length_a   1.000
_cell.length_b   1.000
_cell.length_c   1.000
_cell.angle_alpha   90.00
_cell.angle_beta   90.00
_cell.angle_gamma   90.00
#
_symmetry.space_group_name_H-M   'P 1'
#
loop_
_entity.id
_entity.type
_entity.pdbx_description
1 polymer ?
#
loop_
_entity_poly.entity_id
_entity_poly.type
_entity_poly.pdbx_seq_one_letter_code
_entity_poly.pdbx_strand_id
1 'polypeptide(L)'
;MFLDNLKPFLVVLLLFSGSIPLSAQEKEKESISETGDKSATSQPIEKLKFDKKSADLSEEQCPKIREGSSTVAKIAGLKSAMSVRNLTFKYFDKPLFSLTDYDYQHMKALKTICDNSSEEIAGLIFDNLKEKVEEAKDTRNNTVDWIKKTSKQLKELPLGGSSVKVIHNAWKEMENRSQEMLLTDLHYMANLLDSLLKKHYKPANTRGAKFTSPFVPPSTDYKTQR
;
A
#
# COMPACT_ATOMS: atom_id res chain seq x y z
N MET A 1 -1.52 22.69 -43.34
CA MET A 1 -2.32 21.95 -44.34
C MET A 1 -2.16 20.47 -44.01
N PHE A 2 -3.28 19.77 -43.81
CA PHE A 2 -3.46 18.38 -43.31
C PHE A 2 -3.29 18.23 -41.78
N LEU A 3 -4.34 18.33 -40.93
CA LEU A 3 -5.57 17.53 -40.76
C LEU A 3 -5.23 16.05 -40.45
N ASP A 4 -5.32 15.64 -39.18
CA ASP A 4 -6.53 15.13 -38.48
C ASP A 4 -6.74 13.64 -38.72
N ASN A 5 -6.59 12.84 -37.65
CA ASN A 5 -7.37 11.62 -37.44
C ASN A 5 -7.18 11.08 -36.02
N LEU A 6 -8.00 11.58 -35.09
CA LEU A 6 -8.37 10.87 -33.87
C LEU A 6 -9.80 11.28 -33.52
N LYS A 7 -10.76 10.47 -33.96
CA LYS A 7 -12.11 10.50 -33.41
C LYS A 7 -12.25 9.45 -32.30
N PRO A 8 -12.88 9.81 -31.17
CA PRO A 8 -13.16 8.90 -30.07
C PRO A 8 -14.46 8.13 -30.34
N PHE A 9 -14.52 6.85 -29.98
CA PHE A 9 -15.78 6.12 -30.01
C PHE A 9 -16.55 6.28 -28.70
N LEU A 10 -17.78 6.72 -28.91
CA LEU A 10 -18.83 7.08 -27.98
C LEU A 10 -19.44 5.87 -27.26
N VAL A 11 -19.85 6.15 -26.03
CA VAL A 11 -20.76 5.38 -25.17
C VAL A 11 -22.04 4.98 -25.90
N VAL A 12 -22.49 3.74 -25.73
CA VAL A 12 -23.89 3.33 -25.92
C VAL A 12 -24.34 2.55 -24.69
N LEU A 13 -25.33 3.11 -24.01
CA LEU A 13 -26.03 2.60 -22.83
C LEU A 13 -27.46 2.37 -23.28
N LEU A 14 -27.93 1.11 -23.35
CA LEU A 14 -29.35 0.81 -23.50
C LEU A 14 -29.76 -0.42 -22.71
N LEU A 15 -30.81 -0.17 -21.93
CA LEU A 15 -31.55 -1.02 -21.01
C LEU A 15 -32.27 -2.16 -21.73
N PHE A 16 -32.38 -3.31 -21.07
CA PHE A 16 -33.58 -4.14 -21.18
C PHE A 16 -34.11 -4.51 -19.81
N SER A 17 -35.29 -3.94 -19.58
CA SER A 17 -36.31 -4.22 -18.59
C SER A 17 -36.73 -5.69 -18.53
N GLY A 18 -36.91 -6.20 -17.31
CA GLY A 18 -37.60 -7.46 -17.03
C GLY A 18 -38.24 -7.42 -15.65
N SER A 19 -39.43 -6.82 -15.57
CA SER A 19 -40.34 -6.90 -14.42
C SER A 19 -41.22 -8.14 -14.59
N ILE A 20 -41.19 -9.11 -13.65
CA ILE A 20 -42.32 -10.01 -13.34
C ILE A 20 -42.29 -10.32 -11.82
N PRO A 21 -43.46 -10.39 -11.13
CA PRO A 21 -43.59 -10.11 -9.71
C PRO A 21 -43.86 -11.34 -8.81
N LEU A 22 -43.87 -11.07 -7.50
CA LEU A 22 -44.65 -11.67 -6.40
C LEU A 22 -45.20 -13.11 -6.56
N SER A 23 -44.82 -13.97 -5.61
CA SER A 23 -45.81 -14.79 -4.88
C SER A 23 -45.31 -15.10 -3.47
N ALA A 24 -46.11 -14.68 -2.51
CA ALA A 24 -46.01 -14.97 -1.10
C ALA A 24 -46.53 -16.38 -0.80
N GLN A 25 -45.93 -17.07 0.17
CA GLN A 25 -46.65 -17.96 1.07
C GLN A 25 -45.93 -18.00 2.43
N GLU A 26 -46.53 -17.35 3.41
CA GLU A 26 -46.37 -17.71 4.82
C GLU A 26 -47.12 -19.03 5.10
N LYS A 27 -46.50 -19.93 5.86
CA LYS A 27 -47.20 -20.74 6.84
C LYS A 27 -46.28 -21.13 7.99
N GLU A 28 -46.77 -20.77 9.16
CA GLU A 28 -46.27 -20.87 10.53
C GLU A 28 -46.50 -22.26 11.13
N LYS A 29 -45.55 -22.81 11.90
CA LYS A 29 -45.70 -23.18 13.34
C LYS A 29 -44.57 -24.05 13.92
N GLU A 30 -43.98 -23.49 14.98
CA GLU A 30 -43.51 -24.06 16.27
C GLU A 30 -42.87 -25.45 16.38
N SER A 31 -41.67 -25.53 16.95
CA SER A 31 -41.51 -25.88 18.39
C SER A 31 -40.06 -25.68 18.88
N ILE A 32 -39.97 -25.35 20.16
CA ILE A 32 -38.79 -24.92 20.92
C ILE A 32 -37.94 -26.12 21.36
N SER A 33 -36.60 -25.99 21.28
CA SER A 33 -35.73 -26.51 22.35
C SER A 33 -34.43 -25.72 22.43
N GLU A 34 -34.23 -25.09 23.58
CA GLU A 34 -33.03 -24.36 23.98
C GLU A 34 -31.78 -25.24 23.96
N THR A 35 -30.66 -24.69 23.51
CA THR A 35 -29.39 -24.85 24.21
C THR A 35 -28.52 -23.67 23.83
N GLY A 36 -28.14 -22.89 24.84
CA GLY A 36 -27.49 -21.61 24.67
C GLY A 36 -26.08 -21.75 24.12
N ASP A 37 -25.78 -20.92 23.13
CA ASP A 37 -24.44 -20.37 22.96
C ASP A 37 -24.57 -18.85 22.99
N LYS A 38 -23.85 -18.25 23.95
CA LYS A 38 -23.70 -16.81 24.09
C LYS A 38 -23.04 -16.26 22.82
N SER A 39 -23.87 -15.93 21.84
CA SER A 39 -23.47 -15.11 20.71
C SER A 39 -23.12 -13.74 21.27
N ALA A 40 -21.82 -13.44 21.29
CA ALA A 40 -21.32 -12.11 21.57
C ALA A 40 -21.87 -11.18 20.48
N THR A 41 -22.96 -10.49 20.80
CA THR A 41 -23.47 -9.36 20.05
C THR A 41 -22.34 -8.33 20.01
N SER A 42 -21.57 -8.33 18.91
CA SER A 42 -20.63 -7.29 18.59
C SER A 42 -21.43 -6.01 18.39
N GLN A 43 -21.55 -5.22 19.46
CA GLN A 43 -22.07 -3.87 19.37
C GLN A 43 -21.27 -3.13 18.28
N PRO A 44 -21.92 -2.28 17.47
CA PRO A 44 -21.21 -1.40 16.56
C PRO A 44 -20.19 -0.62 17.38
N ILE A 45 -18.91 -0.66 17.00
CA ILE A 45 -17.89 0.20 17.59
C ILE A 45 -18.35 1.62 17.32
N GLU A 46 -18.98 2.25 18.31
CA GLU A 46 -19.35 3.64 18.26
C GLU A 46 -18.06 4.41 18.01
N LYS A 47 -17.96 5.10 16.87
CA LYS A 47 -16.80 5.93 16.56
C LYS A 47 -16.63 6.91 17.72
N LEU A 48 -15.62 6.70 18.57
CA LEU A 48 -15.30 7.59 19.67
C LEU A 48 -15.19 9.01 19.11
N LYS A 49 -16.17 9.86 19.43
CA LYS A 49 -16.08 11.29 19.15
C LYS A 49 -15.17 11.90 20.20
N PHE A 50 -14.26 12.74 19.75
CA PHE A 50 -13.40 13.49 20.66
C PHE A 50 -14.23 14.49 21.46
N ASP A 51 -14.17 14.40 22.78
CA ASP A 51 -14.72 15.39 23.70
C ASP A 51 -13.57 15.98 24.54
N LYS A 52 -13.34 17.28 24.35
CA LYS A 52 -12.26 18.02 25.01
C LYS A 52 -12.40 18.02 26.54
N LYS A 53 -13.63 17.89 27.07
CA LYS A 53 -13.88 17.97 28.53
C LYS A 53 -13.52 16.68 29.27
N SER A 54 -13.56 15.55 28.58
CA SER A 54 -13.25 14.22 29.14
C SER A 54 -11.87 13.70 28.72
N ALA A 55 -11.21 14.36 27.77
CA ALA A 55 -9.85 14.02 27.36
C ALA A 55 -8.82 14.39 28.43
N ASP A 56 -7.89 13.49 28.71
CA ASP A 56 -6.69 13.79 29.49
C ASP A 56 -5.74 14.67 28.67
N LEU A 57 -5.75 15.97 28.94
CA LEU A 57 -4.95 16.98 28.26
C LEU A 57 -3.88 17.59 29.18
N SER A 58 -3.40 16.80 30.14
CA SER A 58 -2.39 17.23 31.11
C SER A 58 -1.00 17.42 30.46
N GLU A 59 -0.15 18.27 31.06
CA GLU A 59 1.20 18.54 30.54
C GLU A 59 2.08 17.27 30.52
N GLU A 60 1.76 16.31 31.38
CA GLU A 60 2.39 14.99 31.44
C GLU A 60 2.19 14.18 30.15
N GLN A 61 1.17 14.48 29.34
CA GLN A 61 0.93 13.83 28.05
C GLN A 61 1.79 14.43 26.91
N CYS A 62 2.42 15.59 27.11
CA CYS A 62 3.18 16.28 26.08
C CYS A 62 4.35 15.51 25.44
N PRO A 63 5.08 14.63 26.16
CA PRO A 63 6.08 13.78 25.54
C PRO A 63 5.51 12.90 24.43
N LYS A 64 4.25 12.46 24.55
CA LYS A 64 3.62 11.52 23.60
C LYS A 64 3.45 12.08 22.19
N ILE A 65 3.33 13.40 22.05
CA ILE A 65 3.26 14.06 20.72
C ILE A 65 4.64 14.43 20.15
N ARG A 66 5.71 14.26 20.95
CA ARG A 66 7.10 14.53 20.58
C ARG A 66 7.89 13.27 20.25
N GLU A 67 7.47 12.12 20.77
CA GLU A 67 8.05 10.82 20.45
C GLU A 67 7.96 10.54 18.95
N GLY A 68 9.07 10.15 18.32
CA GLY A 68 9.19 9.93 16.88
C GLY A 68 10.57 10.35 16.35
N SER A 69 11.10 9.66 15.34
CA SER A 69 12.41 9.96 14.73
C SER A 69 12.43 11.24 13.88
N SER A 70 11.27 11.84 13.62
CA SER A 70 11.11 13.17 13.03
C SER A 70 10.03 13.92 13.79
N THR A 71 10.07 15.25 13.83
CA THR A 71 9.01 16.00 14.51
C THR A 71 7.71 15.94 13.68
N VAL A 72 6.55 15.93 14.35
CA VAL A 72 5.24 15.97 13.68
C VAL A 72 5.17 17.12 12.66
N ALA A 73 5.64 18.31 13.06
CA ALA A 73 5.67 19.48 12.20
C ALA A 73 6.52 19.28 10.93
N LYS A 74 7.63 18.53 11.03
CA LYS A 74 8.47 18.21 9.86
C LYS A 74 7.75 17.29 8.88
N ILE A 75 7.00 16.30 9.36
CA ILE A 75 6.22 15.40 8.51
C ILE A 75 5.05 16.15 7.88
N ALA A 76 4.32 16.93 8.66
CA ALA A 76 3.23 17.78 8.20
C ALA A 76 3.68 18.82 7.15
N GLY A 77 4.92 19.30 7.24
CA GLY A 77 5.51 20.26 6.30
C GLY A 77 6.13 19.66 5.04
N LEU A 78 6.05 18.35 4.82
CA LEU A 78 6.59 17.73 3.61
C LEU A 78 5.84 18.21 2.37
N LYS A 79 6.57 18.82 1.42
CA LYS A 79 6.02 19.19 0.11
C LYS A 79 5.70 17.98 -0.75
N SER A 80 6.47 16.91 -0.60
CA SER A 80 6.28 15.64 -1.31
C SER A 80 5.42 14.67 -0.51
N ALA A 81 5.08 13.52 -1.11
CA ALA A 81 4.54 12.38 -0.41
C ALA A 81 5.49 11.94 0.73
N MET A 82 4.91 11.37 1.79
CA MET A 82 5.66 10.76 2.88
C MET A 82 6.08 9.33 2.47
N SER A 83 7.31 8.92 2.79
CA SER A 83 7.72 7.52 2.63
C SER A 83 6.84 6.60 3.49
N VAL A 84 6.42 5.47 2.92
CA VAL A 84 5.64 4.44 3.61
C VAL A 84 6.33 3.91 4.86
N ARG A 85 7.67 3.97 4.92
CA ARG A 85 8.45 3.55 6.10
C ARG A 85 8.14 4.40 7.33
N ASN A 86 7.80 5.66 7.14
CA ASN A 86 7.49 6.58 8.23
C ASN A 86 6.16 6.26 8.91
N LEU A 87 5.28 5.47 8.29
CA LEU A 87 4.04 5.01 8.91
C LEU A 87 4.27 4.25 10.23
N THR A 88 5.48 3.71 10.42
CA THR A 88 5.88 2.98 11.64
C THR A 88 6.30 3.89 12.79
N PHE A 89 6.50 5.19 12.54
CA PHE A 89 6.83 6.15 13.59
C PHE A 89 5.67 6.24 14.57
N LYS A 90 6.01 6.25 15.87
CA LYS A 90 5.03 6.28 16.94
C LYS A 90 4.81 7.70 17.40
N TYR A 91 3.55 8.08 17.51
CA TYR A 91 3.07 9.29 18.17
C TYR A 91 1.85 8.89 18.98
N PHE A 92 1.68 9.49 20.15
CA PHE A 92 0.54 9.19 21.00
C PHE A 92 0.41 7.70 21.33
N ASP A 93 1.54 7.08 21.69
CA ASP A 93 1.69 5.64 21.99
C ASP A 93 1.30 4.69 20.84
N LYS A 94 1.03 5.22 19.63
CA LYS A 94 0.52 4.48 18.49
C LYS A 94 1.37 4.75 17.25
N PRO A 95 1.60 3.76 16.36
CA PRO A 95 2.21 4.05 15.07
C PRO A 95 1.27 4.90 14.21
N LEU A 96 1.81 5.75 13.33
CA LEU A 96 1.04 6.66 12.48
C LEU A 96 -0.08 5.95 11.70
N PHE A 97 0.17 4.74 11.19
CA PHE A 97 -0.86 3.99 10.44
C PHE A 97 -2.08 3.58 11.28
N SER A 98 -1.96 3.57 12.61
CA SER A 98 -3.01 3.17 13.55
C SER A 98 -3.72 4.37 14.19
N LEU A 99 -3.33 5.59 13.85
CA LEU A 99 -4.01 6.79 14.36
C LEU A 99 -5.41 6.90 13.80
N THR A 100 -6.34 7.25 14.68
CA THR A 100 -7.75 7.48 14.37
C THR A 100 -8.06 8.98 14.36
N ASP A 101 -9.22 9.35 13.84
CA ASP A 101 -9.72 10.73 13.91
C ASP A 101 -9.73 11.28 15.35
N TYR A 102 -10.08 10.43 16.32
CA TYR A 102 -10.02 10.77 17.74
C TYR A 102 -8.60 11.15 18.16
N ASP A 103 -7.60 10.36 17.76
CA ASP A 103 -6.20 10.60 18.11
C ASP A 103 -5.70 11.94 17.53
N TYR A 104 -6.05 12.25 16.27
CA TYR A 104 -5.68 13.55 15.68
C TYR A 104 -6.32 14.73 16.41
N GLN A 105 -7.59 14.65 16.79
CA GLN A 105 -8.26 15.71 17.54
C GLN A 105 -7.68 15.87 18.95
N HIS A 106 -7.34 14.75 19.60
CA HIS A 106 -6.67 14.75 20.89
C HIS A 106 -5.30 15.45 20.80
N MET A 107 -4.47 15.07 19.83
CA MET A 107 -3.15 15.68 19.67
C MET A 107 -3.22 17.18 19.33
N LYS A 108 -4.23 17.61 18.55
CA LYS A 108 -4.49 19.04 18.29
C LYS A 108 -4.72 19.82 19.59
N ALA A 109 -5.64 19.33 20.42
CA ALA A 109 -5.95 19.97 21.70
C ALA A 109 -4.74 19.96 22.63
N LEU A 110 -4.04 18.82 22.73
CA LEU A 110 -2.87 18.67 23.59
C LEU A 110 -1.72 19.60 23.17
N LYS A 111 -1.49 19.81 21.88
CA LYS A 111 -0.40 20.67 21.39
C LYS A 111 -0.55 22.15 21.78
N THR A 112 -1.78 22.63 21.94
CA THR A 112 -2.01 24.00 22.44
C THR A 112 -1.52 24.19 23.88
N ILE A 113 -1.50 23.11 24.67
CA ILE A 113 -1.06 23.11 26.08
C ILE A 113 0.46 22.91 26.13
N CYS A 114 0.98 21.96 25.36
CA CYS A 114 2.39 21.58 25.44
C CYS A 114 3.40 22.63 24.99
N ASP A 115 3.06 23.41 23.97
CA ASP A 115 3.98 24.35 23.33
C ASP A 115 3.39 25.77 23.23
N ASN A 116 2.27 26.06 23.92
CA ASN A 116 1.51 27.31 23.79
C ASN A 116 1.18 27.68 22.32
N SER A 117 1.00 26.67 21.47
CA SER A 117 0.66 26.87 20.07
C SER A 117 -0.79 27.36 19.94
N SER A 118 -1.07 28.24 18.98
CA SER A 118 -2.46 28.61 18.70
C SER A 118 -3.24 27.39 18.18
N GLU A 119 -4.55 27.36 18.45
CA GLU A 119 -5.44 26.30 17.98
C GLU A 119 -5.41 26.16 16.45
N GLU A 120 -5.28 27.28 15.74
CA GLU A 120 -5.16 27.31 14.27
C GLU A 120 -3.87 26.62 13.78
N ILE A 121 -2.72 26.94 14.39
CA ILE A 121 -1.43 26.34 14.01
C ILE A 121 -1.42 24.84 14.35
N ALA A 122 -1.93 24.47 15.53
CA ALA A 122 -2.05 23.07 15.92
C ALA A 122 -2.99 22.31 14.97
N GLY A 123 -4.13 22.90 14.61
CA GLY A 123 -5.07 22.38 13.62
C GLY A 123 -4.38 22.07 12.29
N LEU A 124 -3.74 23.08 11.70
CA LEU A 124 -3.04 22.97 10.42
C LEU A 124 -1.96 21.87 10.42
N ILE A 125 -1.17 21.79 11.50
CA ILE A 125 -0.12 20.77 11.61
C ILE A 125 -0.71 19.35 11.60
N PHE A 126 -1.74 19.08 12.40
CA PHE A 126 -2.29 17.72 12.51
C PHE A 126 -3.24 17.36 11.38
N ASP A 127 -3.90 18.34 10.74
CA ASP A 127 -4.65 18.10 9.51
C ASP A 127 -3.72 17.71 8.37
N ASN A 128 -2.61 18.43 8.19
CA ASN A 128 -1.61 18.07 7.18
C ASN A 128 -0.93 16.73 7.52
N LEU A 129 -0.65 16.45 8.80
CA LEU A 129 -0.15 15.13 9.21
C LEU A 129 -1.12 14.02 8.79
N LYS A 130 -2.41 14.20 9.09
CA LYS A 130 -3.45 13.23 8.74
C LYS A 130 -3.49 12.97 7.23
N GLU A 131 -3.48 14.03 6.42
CA GLU A 131 -3.42 13.91 4.96
C GLU A 131 -2.22 13.08 4.50
N LYS A 132 -1.02 13.37 5.02
CA LYS A 132 0.21 12.64 4.67
C LYS A 132 0.16 11.18 5.10
N VAL A 133 -0.46 10.88 6.23
CA VAL A 133 -0.63 9.50 6.71
C VAL A 133 -1.60 8.74 5.83
N GLU A 134 -2.74 9.33 5.45
CA GLU A 134 -3.69 8.67 4.54
C GLU A 134 -3.10 8.46 3.14
N GLU A 135 -2.39 9.45 2.57
CA GLU A 135 -1.67 9.31 1.30
C GLU A 135 -0.66 8.14 1.33
N ALA A 136 0.09 8.02 2.43
CA ALA A 136 1.06 6.93 2.61
C ALA A 136 0.37 5.57 2.82
N LYS A 137 -0.79 5.52 3.50
CA LYS A 137 -1.59 4.30 3.65
C LYS A 137 -2.13 3.81 2.31
N ASP A 138 -2.63 4.72 1.47
CA ASP A 138 -3.10 4.38 0.13
C ASP A 138 -1.96 3.89 -0.75
N THR A 139 -0.82 4.58 -0.72
CA THR A 139 0.42 4.16 -1.39
C THR A 139 0.86 2.76 -0.93
N ARG A 140 0.78 2.49 0.37
CA ARG A 140 1.07 1.18 0.95
C ARG A 140 0.13 0.10 0.40
N ASN A 141 -1.17 0.34 0.40
CA ASN A 141 -2.17 -0.60 -0.10
C ASN A 141 -1.93 -0.92 -1.58
N ASN A 142 -1.73 0.10 -2.40
CA ASN A 142 -1.40 -0.03 -3.82
C ASN A 142 -0.12 -0.84 -4.07
N THR A 143 0.87 -0.71 -3.18
CA THR A 143 2.14 -1.44 -3.26
C THR A 143 1.97 -2.90 -2.87
N VAL A 144 1.22 -3.20 -1.81
CA VAL A 144 0.90 -4.56 -1.39
C VAL A 144 0.12 -5.30 -2.49
N ASP A 145 -0.86 -4.64 -3.10
CA ASP A 145 -1.64 -5.21 -4.20
C ASP A 145 -0.77 -5.49 -5.43
N TRP A 146 0.12 -4.58 -5.77
CA TRP A 146 1.10 -4.80 -6.83
C TRP A 146 2.03 -5.97 -6.54
N ILE A 147 2.57 -6.07 -5.32
CA ILE A 147 3.42 -7.20 -4.90
C ILE A 147 2.67 -8.52 -5.08
N LYS A 148 1.42 -8.59 -4.61
CA LYS A 148 0.58 -9.79 -4.69
C LYS A 148 0.32 -10.19 -6.14
N LYS A 149 -0.13 -9.25 -6.97
CA LYS A 149 -0.43 -9.49 -8.39
C LYS A 149 0.82 -9.90 -9.17
N THR A 150 1.90 -9.13 -9.02
CA THR A 150 3.17 -9.35 -9.71
C THR A 150 3.80 -10.67 -9.29
N SER A 151 3.81 -10.99 -7.99
CA SER A 151 4.31 -12.28 -7.49
C SER A 151 3.59 -13.48 -8.11
N LYS A 152 2.26 -13.39 -8.27
CA LYS A 152 1.46 -14.45 -8.90
C LYS A 152 1.85 -14.61 -10.38
N GLN A 153 1.82 -13.50 -11.12
CA GLN A 153 2.13 -13.49 -12.56
C GLN A 153 3.54 -14.02 -12.84
N LEU A 154 4.54 -13.59 -12.05
CA LEU A 154 5.93 -13.98 -12.23
C LEU A 154 6.18 -15.48 -11.98
N LYS A 155 5.47 -16.09 -11.02
CA LYS A 155 5.60 -17.52 -10.71
C LYS A 155 5.04 -18.42 -11.81
N GLU A 156 4.08 -17.92 -12.59
CA GLU A 156 3.40 -18.62 -13.68
C GLU A 156 4.14 -18.48 -15.03
N LEU A 157 5.25 -17.73 -15.08
CA LEU A 157 5.98 -17.49 -16.33
C LEU A 157 6.61 -18.78 -16.90
N PRO A 158 6.48 -19.03 -18.22
CA PRO A 158 7.16 -20.15 -18.87
C PRO A 158 8.68 -19.93 -18.89
N LEU A 159 9.46 -21.00 -18.93
CA LEU A 159 10.92 -20.88 -19.10
C LEU A 159 11.24 -20.28 -20.48
N GLY A 160 12.20 -19.35 -20.53
CA GLY A 160 12.63 -18.71 -21.78
C GLY A 160 12.99 -17.24 -21.64
N GLY A 161 13.57 -16.68 -22.71
CA GLY A 161 14.10 -15.31 -22.74
C GLY A 161 13.02 -14.20 -22.67
N SER A 162 11.81 -14.46 -23.18
CA SER A 162 10.68 -13.51 -23.05
C SER A 162 10.32 -13.28 -21.58
N SER A 163 10.30 -14.34 -20.78
CA SER A 163 10.06 -14.27 -19.33
C SER A 163 11.18 -13.56 -18.58
N VAL A 164 12.44 -13.70 -19.00
CA VAL A 164 13.58 -12.97 -18.42
C VAL A 164 13.38 -11.46 -18.55
N LYS A 165 12.90 -10.97 -19.70
CA LYS A 165 12.58 -9.54 -19.88
C LYS A 165 11.47 -9.06 -18.93
N VAL A 166 10.44 -9.88 -18.72
CA VAL A 166 9.35 -9.56 -17.77
C VAL A 166 9.88 -9.47 -16.34
N ILE A 167 10.76 -10.40 -15.93
CA ILE A 167 11.38 -10.38 -14.61
C ILE A 167 12.25 -9.12 -14.41
N HIS A 168 13.06 -8.73 -15.41
CA HIS A 168 13.85 -7.49 -15.36
C HIS A 168 12.99 -6.23 -15.28
N ASN A 169 11.86 -6.18 -16.00
CA ASN A 169 10.93 -5.06 -15.89
C ASN A 169 10.33 -4.97 -14.49
N ALA A 170 9.97 -6.10 -13.88
CA ALA A 170 9.48 -6.14 -12.49
C ALA A 170 10.56 -5.72 -11.48
N TRP A 171 11.84 -6.01 -11.75
CA TRP A 171 12.96 -5.53 -10.94
C TRP A 171 13.07 -4.01 -10.98
N LYS A 172 13.06 -3.40 -12.17
CA LYS A 172 13.09 -1.94 -12.31
C LYS A 172 11.91 -1.28 -11.62
N GLU A 173 10.72 -1.87 -11.75
CA GLU A 173 9.53 -1.36 -11.08
C GLU A 173 9.64 -1.43 -9.55
N MET A 174 10.18 -2.52 -9.00
CA MET A 174 10.48 -2.63 -7.57
C MET A 174 11.45 -1.54 -7.10
N GLU A 175 12.50 -1.25 -7.86
CA GLU A 175 13.47 -0.20 -7.55
C GLU A 175 12.82 1.20 -7.55
N ASN A 176 12.00 1.49 -8.57
CA ASN A 176 11.24 2.73 -8.69
C ASN A 176 10.30 2.95 -7.49
N ARG A 177 9.73 1.87 -6.97
CA ARG A 177 8.76 1.89 -5.86
C ARG A 177 9.40 1.64 -4.49
N SER A 178 10.72 1.64 -4.38
CA SER A 178 11.45 1.29 -3.15
C SER A 178 11.09 2.14 -1.92
N GLN A 179 10.64 3.38 -2.13
CA GLN A 179 10.18 4.30 -1.08
C GLN A 179 8.72 4.08 -0.66
N GLU A 180 7.95 3.38 -1.49
CA GLU A 180 6.56 2.95 -1.26
C GLU A 180 6.50 1.60 -0.52
N MET A 181 7.65 0.93 -0.37
CA MET A 181 7.78 -0.38 0.25
C MET A 181 8.35 -0.30 1.67
N LEU A 182 7.86 -1.19 2.54
CA LEU A 182 8.59 -1.53 3.76
C LEU A 182 9.81 -2.36 3.37
N LEU A 183 10.81 -2.37 4.24
CA LEU A 183 12.05 -3.11 4.02
C LEU A 183 11.81 -4.61 3.78
N THR A 184 10.85 -5.19 4.50
CA THR A 184 10.45 -6.60 4.38
C THR A 184 9.89 -6.93 3.00
N ASP A 185 9.10 -6.03 2.41
CA ASP A 185 8.52 -6.24 1.08
C ASP A 185 9.56 -6.13 -0.02
N LEU A 186 10.45 -5.14 0.10
CA LEU A 186 11.57 -4.96 -0.80
C LEU A 186 12.46 -6.22 -0.81
N HIS A 187 12.79 -6.74 0.37
CA HIS A 187 13.56 -7.98 0.49
C HIS A 187 12.82 -9.19 -0.09
N TYR A 188 11.52 -9.32 0.18
CA TYR A 188 10.70 -10.40 -0.37
C TYR A 188 10.71 -10.37 -1.90
N MET A 189 10.47 -9.22 -2.51
CA MET A 189 10.46 -9.06 -3.97
C MET A 189 11.84 -9.32 -4.58
N ALA A 190 12.90 -8.75 -4.01
CA ALA A 190 14.27 -8.96 -4.49
C ALA A 190 14.65 -10.46 -4.49
N ASN A 191 14.33 -11.18 -3.41
CA ASN A 191 14.60 -12.62 -3.30
C ASN A 191 13.77 -13.44 -4.29
N LEU A 192 12.50 -13.09 -4.49
CA LEU A 192 11.65 -13.75 -5.49
C LEU A 192 12.22 -13.57 -6.90
N LEU A 193 12.57 -12.34 -7.27
CA LEU A 193 13.05 -12.01 -8.59
C LEU A 193 14.41 -12.66 -8.87
N ASP A 194 15.35 -12.64 -7.93
CA ASP A 194 16.65 -13.30 -8.05
C ASP A 194 16.50 -14.82 -8.25
N SER A 195 15.63 -15.46 -7.47
CA SER A 195 15.31 -16.88 -7.60
C SER A 195 14.75 -17.22 -8.99
N LEU A 196 13.83 -16.40 -9.51
CA LEU A 196 13.27 -16.57 -10.84
C LEU A 196 14.32 -16.35 -11.94
N LEU A 197 15.16 -15.31 -11.86
CA LEU A 197 16.24 -15.09 -12.81
C LEU A 197 17.17 -16.32 -12.86
N LYS A 198 17.63 -16.80 -11.70
CA LYS A 198 18.47 -18.01 -11.60
C LYS A 198 17.79 -19.22 -12.25
N LYS A 199 16.49 -19.43 -12.00
CA LYS A 199 15.71 -20.51 -12.62
C LYS A 199 15.64 -20.38 -14.14
N HIS A 200 15.43 -19.18 -14.67
CA HIS A 200 15.27 -18.96 -16.12
C HIS A 200 16.60 -18.96 -16.88
N TYR A 201 17.72 -18.63 -16.23
CA TYR A 201 19.06 -18.72 -16.82
C TYR A 201 19.66 -20.14 -16.78
N LYS A 202 19.27 -21.00 -15.83
CA LYS A 202 19.74 -22.41 -15.76
C LYS A 202 19.52 -23.21 -17.07
N PRO A 203 18.33 -23.24 -17.68
CA PRO A 203 18.11 -23.94 -18.95
C PRO A 203 18.78 -23.25 -20.15
N ALA A 204 18.96 -21.93 -20.14
CA ALA A 204 19.68 -21.23 -21.20
C ALA A 204 21.15 -21.69 -21.31
N ASN A 205 21.75 -22.13 -20.20
CA ASN A 205 23.11 -22.66 -20.15
C ASN A 205 23.23 -24.11 -20.68
N THR A 206 22.13 -24.77 -21.05
CA THR A 206 22.15 -26.14 -21.63
C THR A 206 22.10 -26.16 -23.16
N ARG A 207 21.78 -25.04 -23.81
CA ARG A 207 21.89 -24.87 -25.27
C ARG A 207 23.02 -23.91 -25.63
N GLY A 208 24.26 -24.30 -25.32
CA GLY A 208 25.50 -23.90 -26.02
C GLY A 208 25.82 -22.42 -26.28
N ALA A 209 24.99 -21.46 -25.89
CA ALA A 209 25.28 -20.05 -26.04
C ALA A 209 26.14 -19.63 -24.85
N LYS A 210 27.46 -19.78 -25.02
CA LYS A 210 28.46 -19.22 -24.10
C LYS A 210 28.15 -17.73 -23.94
N PHE A 211 27.87 -17.29 -22.71
CA PHE A 211 27.69 -15.88 -22.40
C PHE A 211 28.94 -15.11 -22.86
N THR A 212 28.81 -14.30 -23.89
CA THR A 212 29.82 -13.33 -24.31
C THR A 212 29.58 -12.04 -23.53
N SER A 213 30.48 -11.75 -22.58
CA SER A 213 30.46 -10.46 -21.88
C SER A 213 30.65 -9.33 -22.89
N PRO A 214 29.84 -8.25 -22.86
CA PRO A 214 30.05 -7.08 -23.72
C PRO A 214 31.32 -6.30 -23.36
N PHE A 215 31.98 -6.63 -22.25
CA PHE A 215 33.20 -5.99 -21.76
C PHE A 215 34.46 -6.84 -21.93
N VAL A 216 34.33 -8.07 -22.45
CA VAL A 216 35.47 -8.94 -22.75
C VAL A 216 35.50 -9.15 -24.26
N PRO A 217 36.52 -8.66 -24.98
CA PRO A 217 36.59 -8.86 -26.42
C PRO A 217 36.63 -10.36 -26.73
N PRO A 218 36.00 -10.81 -27.83
CA PRO A 218 36.07 -12.21 -28.25
C PRO A 218 37.54 -12.59 -28.46
N SER A 219 37.94 -13.77 -27.96
CA SER A 219 39.30 -14.28 -28.11
C SER A 219 39.66 -14.36 -29.59
N THR A 220 40.75 -13.70 -29.99
CA THR A 220 41.25 -13.62 -31.37
C THR A 220 41.98 -14.88 -31.83
N ASP A 221 41.57 -16.07 -31.36
CA ASP A 221 42.11 -17.32 -31.87
C ASP A 221 41.39 -17.71 -33.16
N TYR A 222 41.80 -17.07 -34.25
CA TYR A 222 41.57 -17.57 -35.60
C TYR A 222 42.45 -18.79 -35.84
N LYS A 223 42.02 -19.96 -35.35
CA LYS A 223 42.48 -21.22 -35.93
C LYS A 223 41.30 -22.09 -36.30
N THR A 224 41.29 -22.38 -37.60
CA THR A 224 40.61 -23.49 -38.28
C THR A 224 39.21 -23.20 -38.83
N GLN A 225 39.18 -22.44 -39.93
CA GLN A 225 38.41 -22.88 -41.10
C GLN A 225 39.40 -23.52 -42.08
N ARG A 226 39.25 -24.83 -42.29
CA ARG A 226 39.64 -25.56 -43.49
C ARG A 226 38.47 -26.45 -43.86
#